data_AF-A0A8C4XWF9-F1
#
_entry.id   AF-A0A8C4XWF9-F1
#
_cell.length_a   1.000
_cell.length_b   1.000
_cell.length_c   1.000
_cell.angle_alpha   90.00
_cell.angle_beta   90.00
_cell.angle_gamma   90.00
#
_symmetry.space_group_name_H-M   'P 1'
#
loop_
_entity.id
_entity.type
_entity.pdbx_description
1 polymer ?
#
loop_
_entity_poly.entity_id
_entity_poly.type
_entity_poly.pdbx_seq_one_letter_code
_entity_poly.pdbx_strand_id
1 'polypeptide(L)'
;MSGSWPMSGEGRVPPGQRGRCSSPDRRGRAELGLQHLFNLAMSSPEIASLSWGQMMVKGCSTTYKDCKVWPGGSRTWDWRETGTNHSPGVQPADLEEVVKKGVKTLVIGRGMSEALQVPASTVDYLKKNGIDVLALQTEKAVKEYNALVAQGVKVGGVFHSTC
;
A
#
# COMPACT_ATOMS: atom_id res chain seq x y z
N MET A 1 37.15 -88.07 25.66
CA MET A 1 36.00 -87.17 25.81
C MET A 1 36.01 -86.24 24.60
N SER A 2 35.40 -86.63 23.46
CA SER A 2 34.02 -86.28 23.05
C SER A 2 33.78 -84.76 23.10
N GLY A 3 33.43 -84.02 22.04
CA GLY A 3 32.96 -84.31 20.69
C GLY A 3 33.08 -83.04 19.82
N SER A 4 33.02 -83.18 18.49
CA SER A 4 31.85 -82.82 17.66
C SER A 4 31.79 -81.34 17.19
N TRP A 5 32.03 -81.14 15.90
CA TRP A 5 31.43 -80.09 15.05
C TRP A 5 29.92 -80.41 14.80
N PRO A 6 29.10 -79.65 14.02
CA PRO A 6 29.22 -78.32 13.37
C PRO A 6 27.93 -77.44 13.52
N MET A 7 27.86 -76.32 12.79
CA MET A 7 26.71 -75.85 11.96
C MET A 7 26.32 -74.37 12.13
N SER A 8 26.64 -73.62 11.06
CA SER A 8 25.74 -72.78 10.27
C SER A 8 24.62 -72.02 10.99
N GLY A 9 24.79 -70.70 11.06
CA GLY A 9 23.70 -69.75 11.30
C GLY A 9 23.64 -68.71 10.18
N GLU A 10 22.70 -68.89 9.25
CA GLU A 10 22.31 -67.88 8.27
C GLU A 10 21.67 -66.66 8.97
N GLY A 11 22.38 -65.53 8.95
CA GLY A 11 21.86 -64.23 9.34
C GLY A 11 21.06 -63.60 8.19
N ARG A 12 19.74 -63.64 8.30
CA ARG A 12 18.78 -63.05 7.37
C ARG A 12 18.89 -61.51 7.40
N VAL A 13 19.32 -60.90 6.30
CA VAL A 13 19.35 -59.43 6.11
C VAL A 13 17.93 -58.93 5.79
N PRO A 14 17.39 -57.93 6.51
CA PRO A 14 16.08 -57.35 6.18
C PRO A 14 16.19 -56.45 4.92
N PRO A 15 15.17 -56.44 4.03
CA PRO A 15 15.19 -55.58 2.86
C PRO A 15 15.02 -54.11 3.24
N GLY A 16 15.85 -53.28 2.61
CA GLY A 16 15.95 -51.84 2.82
C GLY A 16 14.63 -51.10 2.67
N GLN A 17 14.36 -50.22 3.64
CA GLN A 17 13.35 -49.18 3.51
C GLN A 17 13.84 -48.18 2.46
N ARG A 18 13.11 -48.13 1.34
CA ARG A 18 13.23 -47.06 0.35
C ARG A 18 13.00 -45.72 1.04
N GLY A 19 14.05 -44.90 1.10
CA GLY A 19 13.93 -43.49 1.42
C GLY A 19 12.96 -42.83 0.45
N ARG A 20 11.76 -42.49 0.93
CA ARG A 20 10.95 -41.47 0.27
C ARG A 20 11.69 -40.15 0.48
N CYS A 21 12.34 -39.65 -0.56
CA CYS A 21 12.65 -38.24 -0.66
C CYS A 21 11.32 -37.50 -0.56
N SER A 22 11.03 -36.93 0.62
CA SER A 22 9.97 -35.95 0.78
C SER A 22 10.32 -34.78 -0.15
N SER A 23 9.67 -34.76 -1.30
CA SER A 23 9.71 -33.62 -2.19
C SER A 23 9.21 -32.41 -1.40
N PRO A 24 9.89 -31.25 -1.44
CA PRO A 24 9.36 -30.07 -0.79
C PRO A 24 8.01 -29.74 -1.44
N ASP A 25 7.00 -29.66 -0.58
CA ASP A 25 5.62 -29.37 -0.91
C ASP A 25 5.55 -28.11 -1.80
N ARG A 26 5.21 -28.30 -3.08
CA ARG A 26 5.07 -27.20 -4.06
C ARG A 26 3.86 -26.29 -3.77
N ARG A 27 3.10 -26.55 -2.70
CA ARG A 27 1.88 -25.79 -2.35
C ARG A 27 2.18 -24.50 -1.59
N GLY A 28 3.29 -24.40 -0.85
CA GLY A 28 3.60 -23.18 -0.08
C GLY A 28 4.07 -21.97 -0.89
N ARG A 29 4.59 -22.15 -2.13
CA ARG A 29 5.17 -21.03 -2.91
C ARG A 29 4.12 -20.17 -3.60
N ALA A 30 2.95 -20.73 -3.95
CA ALA A 30 1.88 -20.00 -4.63
C ALA A 30 1.02 -19.16 -3.67
N GLU A 31 0.73 -19.68 -2.47
CA GLU A 31 -0.03 -18.96 -1.44
C GLU A 31 0.71 -17.72 -0.92
N LEU A 32 2.03 -17.82 -0.70
CA LEU A 32 2.87 -16.67 -0.33
C LEU A 32 2.86 -15.59 -1.42
N GLY A 33 2.77 -15.97 -2.71
CA GLY A 33 2.66 -15.04 -3.82
C GLY A 33 1.33 -14.28 -3.84
N LEU A 34 0.21 -14.98 -3.63
CA LEU A 34 -1.12 -14.35 -3.57
C LEU A 34 -1.28 -13.43 -2.36
N GLN A 35 -0.80 -13.83 -1.18
CA GLN A 35 -0.86 -13.00 0.02
C GLN A 35 -0.01 -11.73 -0.13
N HIS A 36 1.17 -11.84 -0.75
CA HIS A 36 2.05 -10.70 -0.99
C HIS A 36 1.47 -9.72 -2.01
N LEU A 37 0.85 -10.23 -3.09
CA LEU A 37 0.13 -9.40 -4.06
C LEU A 37 -1.10 -8.72 -3.45
N PHE A 38 -1.83 -9.41 -2.56
CA PHE A 38 -2.95 -8.83 -1.84
C PHE A 38 -2.49 -7.72 -0.88
N ASN A 39 -1.38 -7.93 -0.16
CA ASN A 39 -0.81 -6.89 0.71
C ASN A 39 -0.28 -5.68 -0.06
N LEU A 40 0.27 -5.87 -1.26
CA LEU A 40 0.66 -4.78 -2.16
C LEU A 40 -0.57 -4.03 -2.71
N ALA A 41 -1.65 -4.74 -3.00
CA ALA A 41 -2.93 -4.13 -3.39
C ALA A 41 -3.64 -3.40 -2.22
N MET A 42 -3.10 -3.51 -1.00
CA MET A 42 -3.64 -2.87 0.21
C MET A 42 -2.67 -1.84 0.80
N SER A 43 -1.52 -1.59 0.17
CA SER A 43 -0.57 -0.56 0.59
C SER A 43 -0.86 0.77 -0.10
N SER A 44 -0.42 1.87 0.52
CA SER A 44 -0.56 3.20 -0.07
C SER A 44 0.44 3.33 -1.22
N PRO A 45 0.02 3.67 -2.45
CA PRO A 45 0.93 3.69 -3.59
C PRO A 45 1.86 4.90 -3.51
N GLU A 46 3.11 4.74 -3.90
CA GLU A 46 4.10 5.82 -3.99
C GLU A 46 3.73 6.79 -5.12
N ILE A 47 3.86 8.10 -4.88
CA ILE A 47 3.80 9.12 -5.94
C ILE A 47 5.16 9.11 -6.65
N ALA A 48 5.18 8.61 -7.88
CA ALA A 48 6.41 8.36 -8.63
C ALA A 48 7.03 9.63 -9.23
N SER A 49 6.19 10.60 -9.63
CA SER A 49 6.65 11.89 -10.11
C SER A 49 5.62 12.99 -9.89
N LEU A 50 6.12 14.21 -9.74
CA LEU A 50 5.37 15.45 -9.63
C LEU A 50 6.06 16.50 -10.51
N SER A 51 5.30 17.17 -11.35
CA SER A 51 5.67 18.40 -12.03
C SER A 51 4.43 19.29 -12.18
N TRP A 52 4.60 20.50 -12.70
CA TRP A 52 3.50 21.43 -12.85
C TRP A 52 2.37 20.86 -13.72
N GLY A 53 1.18 20.68 -13.13
CA GLY A 53 0.01 20.16 -13.85
C GLY A 53 0.09 18.67 -14.18
N GLN A 54 1.05 17.93 -13.62
CA GLN A 54 1.23 16.51 -13.93
C GLN A 54 1.73 15.72 -12.71
N MET A 55 1.09 14.58 -12.45
CA MET A 55 1.43 13.64 -11.39
C MET A 55 1.33 12.20 -11.89
N MET A 56 2.22 11.33 -11.43
CA MET A 56 2.18 9.90 -11.71
C MET A 56 2.25 9.11 -10.41
N VAL A 57 1.45 8.05 -10.32
CA VAL A 57 1.38 7.16 -9.15
C VAL A 57 1.89 5.78 -9.55
N LYS A 58 2.79 5.21 -8.75
CA LYS A 58 3.41 3.91 -9.03
C LYS A 58 2.36 2.81 -9.10
N GLY A 59 2.44 1.97 -10.12
CA GLY A 59 1.46 0.91 -10.37
C GLY A 59 0.17 1.41 -11.04
N CYS A 60 0.05 2.70 -11.35
CA CYS A 60 -1.03 3.24 -12.17
C CYS A 60 -0.50 3.67 -13.55
N SER A 61 -1.23 3.35 -14.61
CA SER A 61 -0.91 3.79 -15.99
C SER A 61 -1.42 5.20 -16.29
N THR A 62 -2.30 5.73 -15.44
CA THR A 62 -2.90 7.05 -15.63
C THR A 62 -1.95 8.14 -15.16
N THR A 63 -1.76 9.15 -16.01
CA THR A 63 -1.15 10.43 -15.62
C THR A 63 -2.26 11.37 -15.20
N TYR A 64 -2.09 12.02 -14.05
CA TYR A 64 -3.07 12.92 -13.46
C TYR A 64 -2.63 14.36 -13.60
N LYS A 65 -3.59 15.29 -13.66
CA LYS A 65 -3.31 16.68 -13.31
C LYS A 65 -3.26 16.80 -11.80
N ASP A 66 -4.39 16.56 -11.15
CA ASP A 66 -4.53 16.48 -9.70
C ASP A 66 -5.02 15.06 -9.36
N CYS A 67 -4.60 14.53 -8.22
CA CYS A 67 -4.95 13.16 -7.85
C CYS A 67 -5.35 13.00 -6.39
N LYS A 68 -6.15 11.97 -6.17
CA LYS A 68 -6.48 11.38 -4.88
C LYS A 68 -5.77 10.03 -4.80
N VAL A 69 -5.19 9.70 -3.66
CA VAL A 69 -4.47 8.43 -3.43
C VAL A 69 -4.86 7.84 -2.09
N TRP A 70 -4.85 6.51 -1.99
CA TRP A 70 -5.21 5.76 -0.79
C TRP A 70 -4.61 4.34 -0.83
N PRO A 71 -4.62 3.60 0.29
CA PRO A 71 -4.25 2.19 0.31
C PRO A 71 -4.99 1.39 -0.78
N GLY A 72 -4.26 0.93 -1.78
CA GLY A 72 -4.77 0.15 -2.91
C GLY A 72 -5.16 0.91 -4.17
N GLY A 73 -4.95 2.23 -4.26
CA GLY A 73 -5.13 2.90 -5.55
C GLY A 73 -5.07 4.42 -5.55
N SER A 74 -5.42 4.95 -6.72
CA SER A 74 -5.46 6.38 -7.01
C SER A 74 -6.55 6.71 -8.02
N ARG A 75 -6.98 7.97 -8.04
CA ARG A 75 -7.96 8.51 -8.98
C ARG A 75 -7.66 9.97 -9.28
N THR A 76 -8.11 10.44 -10.43
CA THR A 76 -8.16 11.88 -10.73
C THR A 76 -8.95 12.63 -9.67
N TRP A 77 -8.42 13.77 -9.23
CA TRP A 77 -9.19 14.73 -8.44
C TRP A 77 -9.79 15.78 -9.37
N ASP A 78 -11.08 15.65 -9.67
CA ASP A 78 -11.83 16.68 -10.39
C ASP A 78 -12.64 17.54 -9.41
N TRP A 79 -12.26 18.81 -9.31
CA TRP A 79 -12.90 19.77 -8.40
C TRP A 79 -14.38 20.03 -8.75
N ARG A 80 -14.80 19.75 -9.99
CA ARG A 80 -16.19 19.90 -10.44
C ARG A 80 -17.14 18.91 -9.75
N GLU A 81 -16.62 17.80 -9.23
CA GLU A 81 -17.41 16.79 -8.52
C GLU A 81 -17.95 17.31 -7.18
N THR A 82 -17.26 18.29 -6.58
CA THR A 82 -17.49 18.73 -5.19
C THR A 82 -17.68 20.24 -5.06
N GLY A 83 -17.49 20.99 -6.15
CA GLY A 83 -17.55 22.46 -6.14
C GLY A 83 -16.30 23.12 -5.55
N THR A 84 -15.19 22.37 -5.46
CA THR A 84 -13.92 22.88 -4.95
C THR A 84 -13.36 23.98 -5.86
N ASN A 85 -12.84 25.02 -5.22
CA ASN A 85 -12.12 26.13 -5.84
C ASN A 85 -11.04 26.56 -4.87
N HIS A 86 -10.13 27.46 -5.27
CA HIS A 86 -9.12 28.04 -4.37
C HIS A 86 -9.71 28.58 -3.08
N SER A 87 -10.89 29.21 -3.18
CA SER A 87 -11.75 29.59 -2.06
C SER A 87 -13.19 29.11 -2.36
N PRO A 88 -13.86 28.41 -1.44
CA PRO A 88 -13.49 28.20 -0.03
C PRO A 88 -12.37 27.18 0.21
N GLY A 89 -11.93 26.43 -0.81
CA GLY A 89 -10.86 25.45 -0.69
C GLY A 89 -11.35 24.00 -0.74
N VAL A 90 -10.52 23.09 -0.25
CA VAL A 90 -10.79 21.64 -0.20
C VAL A 90 -12.04 21.35 0.63
N GLN A 91 -13.01 20.63 0.05
CA GLN A 91 -14.25 20.26 0.71
C GLN A 91 -14.13 18.91 1.42
N PRO A 92 -14.90 18.66 2.50
CA PRO A 92 -15.01 17.32 3.10
C PRO A 92 -15.37 16.24 2.05
N ALA A 93 -16.24 16.59 1.11
CA ALA A 93 -16.65 15.72 0.00
C ALA A 93 -15.49 15.27 -0.91
N ASP A 94 -14.42 16.07 -1.03
CA ASP A 94 -13.22 15.65 -1.77
C ASP A 94 -12.54 14.45 -1.11
N LEU A 95 -12.62 14.40 0.22
CA LEU A 95 -11.86 13.50 1.07
C LEU A 95 -12.67 12.25 1.45
N GLU A 96 -14.00 12.29 1.36
CA GLU A 96 -14.88 11.18 1.74
C GLU A 96 -14.46 9.84 1.13
N GLU A 97 -14.12 9.82 -0.15
CA GLU A 97 -13.71 8.58 -0.82
C GLU A 97 -12.40 8.02 -0.22
N VAL A 98 -11.46 8.89 0.15
CA VAL A 98 -10.17 8.51 0.75
C VAL A 98 -10.38 8.03 2.18
N VAL A 99 -11.23 8.74 2.94
CA VAL A 99 -11.61 8.38 4.32
C VAL A 99 -12.24 6.98 4.37
N LYS A 100 -13.16 6.68 3.43
CA LYS A 100 -13.83 5.37 3.32
C LYS A 100 -12.87 4.20 3.04
N LYS A 101 -11.63 4.48 2.62
CA LYS A 101 -10.58 3.46 2.39
C LYS A 101 -9.79 3.09 3.65
N GLY A 102 -10.09 3.70 4.80
CA GLY A 102 -9.51 3.32 6.08
C GLY A 102 -8.07 3.81 6.26
N VAL A 103 -7.81 5.07 5.93
CA VAL A 103 -6.52 5.73 6.14
C VAL A 103 -6.36 6.17 7.60
N LYS A 104 -5.13 6.15 8.11
CA LYS A 104 -4.76 6.69 9.42
C LYS A 104 -4.32 8.15 9.32
N THR A 105 -3.64 8.50 8.23
CA THR A 105 -3.12 9.84 7.97
C THR A 105 -3.56 10.29 6.59
N LEU A 106 -3.96 11.55 6.45
CA LEU A 106 -4.33 12.16 5.18
C LEU A 106 -3.46 13.39 4.92
N VAL A 107 -2.78 13.39 3.78
CA VAL A 107 -1.93 14.49 3.32
C VAL A 107 -2.68 15.32 2.27
N ILE A 108 -2.71 16.63 2.44
CA ILE A 108 -3.34 17.59 1.52
C ILE A 108 -2.24 18.45 0.90
N GLY A 109 -1.99 18.24 -0.40
CA GLY A 109 -1.14 19.10 -1.22
C GLY A 109 -1.94 20.29 -1.74
N ARG A 110 -1.64 21.49 -1.21
CA ARG A 110 -2.41 22.73 -1.41
C ARG A 110 -2.02 23.54 -2.64
N GLY A 111 -1.33 22.92 -3.58
CA GLY A 111 -0.70 23.61 -4.70
C GLY A 111 0.76 23.97 -4.43
N MET A 112 1.48 24.26 -5.51
CA MET A 112 2.86 24.70 -5.56
C MET A 112 3.07 26.02 -4.81
N SER A 113 2.04 26.87 -4.77
CA SER A 113 2.04 28.19 -4.13
C SER A 113 1.09 28.29 -2.93
N GLU A 114 0.55 27.16 -2.46
CA GLU A 114 -0.40 27.08 -1.34
C GLU A 114 -1.68 27.93 -1.52
N ALA A 115 -2.08 28.25 -2.76
CA ALA A 115 -3.22 29.12 -3.01
C ALA A 115 -4.56 28.40 -2.74
N LEU A 116 -4.57 27.07 -2.79
CA LEU A 116 -5.73 26.27 -2.41
C LEU A 116 -5.95 26.31 -0.89
N GLN A 117 -7.09 26.83 -0.47
CA GLN A 117 -7.45 26.88 0.94
C GLN A 117 -7.81 25.49 1.49
N VAL A 118 -7.56 25.31 2.78
CA VAL A 118 -8.03 24.14 3.53
C VAL A 118 -8.85 24.67 4.71
N PRO A 119 -10.18 24.69 4.59
CA PRO A 119 -11.07 25.14 5.65
C PRO A 119 -10.86 24.36 6.96
N ALA A 120 -11.07 25.04 8.09
CA ALA A 120 -11.09 24.40 9.39
C ALA A 120 -12.16 23.29 9.46
N SER A 121 -13.31 23.48 8.80
CA SER A 121 -14.37 22.46 8.72
C SER A 121 -13.89 21.15 8.08
N THR A 122 -13.02 21.23 7.07
CA THR A 122 -12.41 20.06 6.41
C THR A 122 -11.40 19.37 7.32
N VAL A 123 -10.58 20.13 8.05
CA VAL A 123 -9.66 19.61 9.07
C VAL A 123 -10.43 18.92 10.21
N ASP A 124 -11.48 19.55 10.71
CA ASP A 124 -12.31 19.03 11.80
C ASP A 124 -13.06 17.77 11.37
N TYR A 125 -13.53 17.72 10.12
CA TYR A 125 -14.12 16.50 9.56
C TYR A 125 -13.14 15.32 9.63
N LEU A 126 -11.87 15.50 9.23
CA LEU A 126 -10.87 14.43 9.32
C LEU A 126 -10.58 14.02 10.76
N LYS A 127 -10.39 15.01 11.66
CA LYS A 127 -10.14 14.74 13.09
C LYS A 127 -11.29 13.99 13.76
N LYS A 128 -12.54 14.33 13.43
CA LYS A 128 -13.74 13.61 13.93
C LYS A 128 -13.78 12.15 13.47
N ASN A 129 -13.17 11.85 12.32
CA ASN A 129 -13.00 10.48 11.82
C ASN A 129 -11.73 9.80 12.36
N GLY A 130 -11.01 10.42 13.31
CA GLY A 130 -9.79 9.86 13.91
C GLY A 130 -8.59 9.84 12.96
N ILE A 131 -8.56 10.74 11.98
CA ILE A 131 -7.52 10.81 10.95
C ILE A 131 -6.58 11.98 11.23
N ASP A 132 -5.29 11.70 11.25
CA ASP A 132 -4.24 12.73 11.31
C ASP A 132 -4.16 13.47 9.98
N VAL A 133 -4.10 14.80 10.01
CA VAL A 133 -4.07 15.62 8.79
C VAL A 133 -2.78 16.43 8.69
N LEU A 134 -2.18 16.41 7.50
CA LEU A 134 -1.03 17.23 7.13
C LEU A 134 -1.40 18.05 5.90
N ALA A 135 -1.50 19.37 6.05
CA ALA A 135 -1.80 20.28 4.93
C ALA A 135 -0.57 21.12 4.60
N LEU A 136 0.01 20.91 3.42
CA LEU A 136 1.34 21.39 3.04
C LEU A 136 1.35 21.88 1.57
N GLN A 137 2.33 22.71 1.22
CA GLN A 137 2.76 22.91 -0.17
C GLN A 137 3.01 21.56 -0.88
N THR A 138 2.61 21.42 -2.13
CA THR A 138 2.50 20.11 -2.81
C THR A 138 3.81 19.31 -2.90
N GLU A 139 4.97 19.94 -3.12
CA GLU A 139 6.24 19.20 -3.16
C GLU A 139 6.60 18.62 -1.78
N LYS A 140 6.41 19.42 -0.72
CA LYS A 140 6.57 18.96 0.67
C LYS A 140 5.55 17.87 1.00
N ALA A 141 4.30 18.04 0.56
CA ALA A 141 3.23 17.08 0.75
C ALA A 141 3.58 15.73 0.11
N VAL A 142 4.06 15.72 -1.13
CA VAL A 142 4.47 14.49 -1.82
C VAL A 142 5.65 13.83 -1.13
N LYS A 143 6.65 14.61 -0.69
CA LYS A 143 7.80 14.07 0.06
C LYS A 143 7.37 13.41 1.36
N GLU A 144 6.50 14.07 2.13
CA GLU A 144 6.00 13.56 3.40
C GLU A 144 5.12 12.33 3.21
N TYR A 145 4.22 12.37 2.21
CA TYR A 145 3.40 11.23 1.83
C TYR A 145 4.25 10.01 1.49
N ASN A 146 5.26 10.15 0.62
CA ASN A 146 6.13 9.03 0.24
C ASN A 146 6.97 8.52 1.43
N ALA A 147 7.36 9.39 2.36
CA ALA A 147 8.03 8.97 3.59
C ALA A 147 7.10 8.11 4.48
N LEU A 148 5.82 8.47 4.59
CA LEU A 148 4.81 7.68 5.32
C LEU A 148 4.51 6.35 4.62
N VAL A 149 4.43 6.34 3.28
CA VAL A 149 4.31 5.13 2.47
C VAL A 149 5.46 4.17 2.77
N ALA A 150 6.71 4.66 2.78
CA ALA A 150 7.90 3.85 3.03
C ALA A 150 7.92 3.26 4.45
N GLN A 151 7.27 3.91 5.42
CA GLN A 151 7.09 3.42 6.78
C GLN A 151 5.93 2.40 6.93
N GLY A 152 5.19 2.13 5.85
CA GLY A 152 4.04 1.22 5.87
C GLY A 152 2.80 1.81 6.53
N VAL A 153 2.74 3.14 6.70
CA VAL A 153 1.55 3.82 7.21
C VAL A 153 0.42 3.73 6.18
N LYS A 154 -0.81 3.49 6.64
CA LYS A 154 -2.01 3.62 5.80
C LYS A 154 -2.29 5.10 5.54
N VAL A 155 -1.60 5.67 4.57
CA VAL A 155 -1.67 7.08 4.23
C VAL A 155 -2.52 7.29 2.97
N GLY A 156 -3.42 8.26 3.01
CA GLY A 156 -4.09 8.76 1.82
C GLY A 156 -3.73 10.21 1.57
N GLY A 157 -4.23 10.75 0.47
CA GLY A 157 -4.07 12.18 0.21
C GLY A 157 -4.80 12.66 -1.01
N VAL A 158 -4.87 14.00 -1.10
CA VAL A 158 -5.31 14.72 -2.28
C VAL A 158 -4.25 15.76 -2.62
N PHE A 159 -3.90 15.89 -3.90
CA PHE A 159 -2.78 16.71 -4.33
C PHE A 159 -3.18 17.59 -5.50
N HIS A 160 -3.02 18.90 -5.32
CA HIS A 160 -3.12 19.88 -6.38
C HIS A 160 -1.73 20.19 -6.95
N SER A 161 -1.51 20.01 -8.24
CA SER A 161 -0.18 20.12 -8.86
C SER A 161 0.12 21.48 -9.51
N THR A 162 -0.78 22.45 -9.40
CA THR A 162 -0.58 23.84 -9.86
C THR A 162 -0.65 24.81 -8.68
N CYS A 163 -1.14 26.05 -8.83
CA CYS A 163 -1.17 27.04 -7.74
C CYS A 163 -2.30 26.80 -6.75
#